data_AF-A0A1B6KQB2-F1
#
_entry.id   AF-A0A1B6KQB2-F1
#
_cell.length_a   1.000
_cell.length_b   1.000
_cell.length_c   1.000
_cell.angle_alpha   90.00
_cell.angle_beta   90.00
_cell.angle_gamma   90.00
#
_symmetry.space_group_name_H-M   'P 1'
#
loop_
_entity.id
_entity.type
_entity.pdbx_description
1 polymer ?
#
loop_
_entity_poly.entity_id
_entity_poly.type
_entity_poly.pdbx_seq_one_letter_code
_entity_poly.pdbx_strand_id
1 'polypeptide(L)'
;MIMSLAVALGLLIFSVTQTSAKENITLAPGLDIFTSLEDLLNFFRNDPSPLARQILKVFKRDCLYVNNPAFKDNTDKPFIVIIGNHRATRESVGIALASMLNGKYMTYPAPCLQRFINQMPKGTMLRRAFYFLSNYASAFYAKIQLNLRNPVVLNGYYFEQLTFSIVNSSHPRCTSSLRIFSDPTSSSSSTSRTSLCSSGLRPGIPYTGNRGR
;
A
#
# COMPACT_ATOMS: atom_id res chain seq x y z
N MET A 1 -52.94 27.31 35.96
CA MET A 1 -52.17 27.69 34.74
C MET A 1 -50.69 27.52 35.08
N ILE A 2 -50.21 26.27 35.05
CA ILE A 2 -49.36 25.67 34.01
C ILE A 2 -47.99 26.38 33.92
N MET A 3 -46.99 25.67 34.46
CA MET A 3 -45.56 25.90 34.37
C MET A 3 -45.01 25.67 32.95
N SER A 4 -43.80 26.22 32.75
CA SER A 4 -42.70 25.69 31.91
C SER A 4 -42.82 25.80 30.39
N LEU A 5 -41.96 26.66 29.82
CA LEU A 5 -41.17 26.31 28.65
C LEU A 5 -39.87 27.14 28.63
N ALA A 6 -39.03 26.92 29.65
CA ALA A 6 -37.64 27.31 29.56
C ALA A 6 -36.98 26.44 28.48
N VAL A 7 -36.36 27.14 27.54
CA VAL A 7 -35.72 26.65 26.32
C VAL A 7 -34.61 25.65 26.69
N ALA A 8 -34.97 24.38 26.76
CA ALA A 8 -34.04 23.26 26.71
C ALA A 8 -33.65 23.02 25.25
N LEU A 9 -32.85 23.94 24.68
CA LEU A 9 -32.12 23.67 23.44
C LEU A 9 -30.67 24.16 23.56
N GLY A 10 -30.10 23.95 24.74
CA GLY A 10 -28.67 24.02 24.97
C GLY A 10 -28.01 22.68 24.64
N LEU A 11 -26.97 22.73 23.82
CA LEU A 11 -25.89 21.72 23.71
C LEU A 11 -26.28 20.36 23.10
N LEU A 12 -26.42 20.34 21.78
CA LEU A 12 -25.92 19.21 20.98
C LEU A 12 -24.73 19.68 20.14
N ILE A 13 -23.66 20.07 20.83
CA ILE A 13 -22.32 19.99 20.26
C ILE A 13 -22.05 18.49 20.15
N PHE A 14 -22.29 17.91 18.96
CA PHE A 14 -21.72 16.62 18.59
C PHE A 14 -20.20 16.79 18.64
N SER A 15 -19.64 16.60 19.83
CA SER A 15 -18.22 16.35 20.01
C SER A 15 -17.98 14.99 19.37
N VAL A 16 -17.61 15.00 18.09
CA VAL A 16 -17.00 13.84 17.45
C VAL A 16 -15.66 13.66 18.15
N THR A 17 -15.70 12.97 19.29
CA THR A 17 -14.52 12.40 19.90
C THR A 17 -14.03 11.34 18.91
N GLN A 18 -12.95 11.63 18.18
CA GLN A 18 -12.19 10.59 17.52
C GLN A 18 -11.58 9.72 18.61
N THR A 19 -12.34 8.75 19.08
CA THR A 19 -11.78 7.57 19.72
C THR A 19 -11.09 6.79 18.61
N SER A 20 -9.78 6.97 18.48
CA SER A 20 -8.91 6.04 17.75
C SER A 20 -8.86 4.73 18.53
N ALA A 21 -9.96 3.98 18.53
CA ALA A 21 -9.97 2.60 18.95
C ALA A 21 -8.99 1.86 18.04
N LYS A 22 -7.94 1.26 18.62
CA LYS A 22 -7.15 0.24 17.93
C LYS A 22 -8.07 -0.95 17.72
N GLU A 23 -8.84 -0.91 16.64
CA GLU A 23 -9.62 -2.04 16.19
C GLU A 23 -8.62 -3.09 15.69
N ASN A 24 -8.64 -4.28 16.30
CA ASN A 24 -7.81 -5.41 15.86
C ASN A 24 -8.42 -5.97 14.58
N ILE A 25 -8.21 -5.27 13.46
CA ILE A 25 -8.68 -5.70 12.15
C ILE A 25 -7.94 -6.99 11.78
N THR A 26 -8.67 -8.10 11.75
CA THR A 26 -8.13 -9.36 11.22
C THR A 26 -8.16 -9.28 9.70
N LEU A 27 -6.99 -9.13 9.08
CA LEU A 27 -6.87 -9.05 7.63
C LEU A 27 -7.16 -10.41 6.99
N ALA A 28 -7.71 -10.38 5.77
CA ALA A 28 -7.94 -11.60 5.00
C ALA A 28 -6.62 -12.37 4.81
N PRO A 29 -6.64 -13.72 4.84
CA PRO A 29 -5.44 -14.53 4.61
C PRO A 29 -4.75 -14.15 3.28
N GLY A 30 -3.45 -13.86 3.34
CA GLY A 30 -2.65 -13.46 2.18
C GLY A 30 -2.68 -11.97 1.83
N LEU A 31 -3.44 -11.15 2.57
CA LEU A 31 -3.42 -9.69 2.43
C LEU A 31 -2.29 -9.10 3.27
N ASP A 32 -1.06 -9.06 2.74
CA ASP A 32 0.04 -8.39 3.45
C ASP A 32 0.04 -6.89 3.15
N ILE A 33 -0.53 -6.13 4.09
CA ILE A 33 -0.53 -4.66 4.10
C ILE A 33 0.07 -4.14 5.40
N PHE A 34 0.61 -2.93 5.35
CA PHE A 34 1.07 -2.22 6.54
C PHE A 34 -0.02 -1.23 6.96
N THR A 35 -0.53 -1.37 8.18
CA THR A 35 -1.63 -0.54 8.71
C THR A 35 -1.13 0.74 9.38
N SER A 36 0.14 0.77 9.81
CA SER A 36 0.75 1.96 10.41
C SER A 36 2.18 2.19 9.92
N LEU A 37 2.64 3.44 10.06
CA LEU A 37 4.04 3.79 9.81
C LEU A 37 4.97 3.03 10.76
N GLU A 38 4.56 2.82 12.01
CA GLU A 38 5.41 2.17 13.00
C GLU A 38 5.64 0.70 12.67
N ASP A 39 4.61 -0.02 12.23
CA ASP A 39 4.75 -1.42 11.78
C ASP A 39 5.69 -1.52 10.58
N LEU A 40 5.57 -0.56 9.66
CA LEU A 40 6.43 -0.48 8.50
C LEU A 40 7.89 -0.17 8.88
N LEU A 41 8.12 0.78 9.79
CA LEU A 41 9.46 1.09 10.29
C LEU A 41 10.06 -0.10 11.03
N ASN A 42 9.25 -0.84 11.80
CA ASN A 42 9.67 -2.05 12.49
C ASN A 42 10.07 -3.16 11.51
N PHE A 43 9.32 -3.34 10.42
CA PHE A 43 9.71 -4.24 9.34
C PHE A 43 11.12 -3.91 8.82
N PHE A 44 11.40 -2.64 8.49
CA PHE A 44 12.73 -2.24 8.01
C PHE A 44 13.84 -2.35 9.05
N ARG A 45 13.54 -2.17 10.35
CA ARG A 45 14.50 -2.33 11.45
C ARG A 45 14.89 -3.79 11.64
N ASN A 46 13.94 -4.70 11.47
CA ASN A 46 14.10 -6.13 11.73
C ASN A 46 14.53 -6.93 10.49
N ASP A 47 14.42 -6.36 9.29
CA ASP A 47 14.89 -6.97 8.04
C ASP A 47 16.44 -7.08 8.06
N PRO A 48 17.02 -8.27 7.87
CA PRO A 48 18.46 -8.46 7.96
C PRO A 48 19.23 -7.88 6.77
N SER A 49 18.56 -7.50 5.68
CA SER A 49 19.24 -7.07 4.46
C SER A 49 19.93 -5.72 4.65
N PRO A 50 21.16 -5.56 4.13
CA PRO A 50 21.81 -4.25 4.07
C PRO A 50 20.97 -3.20 3.33
N LEU A 51 20.21 -3.63 2.33
CA LEU A 51 19.34 -2.77 1.52
C LEU A 51 18.22 -2.15 2.35
N ALA A 52 17.54 -2.93 3.19
CA ALA A 52 16.50 -2.41 4.08
C ALA A 52 17.04 -1.32 5.02
N ARG A 53 18.22 -1.54 5.62
CA ARG A 53 18.89 -0.54 6.46
C ARG A 53 19.24 0.74 5.71
N GLN A 54 19.73 0.62 4.47
CA GLN A 54 20.02 1.79 3.62
C GLN A 54 18.76 2.57 3.26
N ILE A 55 17.68 1.88 2.87
CA ILE A 55 16.39 2.49 2.58
C ILE A 55 15.87 3.25 3.80
N LEU A 56 15.88 2.62 4.99
CA LEU A 56 15.43 3.25 6.22
C LEU A 56 16.25 4.48 6.59
N LYS A 57 17.58 4.40 6.44
CA LYS A 57 18.49 5.53 6.68
C LYS A 57 18.17 6.71 5.76
N VAL A 58 18.01 6.45 4.46
CA VAL A 58 17.65 7.48 3.47
C VAL A 58 16.27 8.04 3.73
N PHE A 59 15.28 7.22 4.09
CA PHE A 59 13.95 7.69 4.42
C PHE A 59 13.99 8.72 5.57
N LYS A 60 14.66 8.38 6.67
CA LYS A 60 14.75 9.25 7.84
C LYS A 60 15.55 10.53 7.58
N ARG A 61 16.64 10.44 6.81
CA ARG A 61 17.56 11.56 6.60
C ARG A 61 17.17 12.45 5.42
N ASP A 62 16.82 11.85 4.29
CA ASP A 62 16.67 12.55 3.00
C ASP A 62 15.20 12.83 2.68
N CYS A 63 14.25 12.00 3.13
CA CYS A 63 12.82 12.24 2.88
C CYS A 63 12.18 13.10 3.96
N LEU A 64 12.57 12.90 5.23
CA LEU A 64 12.05 13.62 6.39
C LEU A 64 13.03 14.72 6.85
N TYR A 65 13.40 15.60 5.92
CA TYR A 65 14.50 16.56 6.09
C TYR A 65 14.15 17.81 6.91
N VAL A 66 12.90 17.98 7.31
CA VAL A 66 12.46 19.04 8.23
C VAL A 66 11.64 18.45 9.36
N ASN A 67 11.55 19.16 10.49
CA ASN A 67 10.61 18.80 11.54
C ASN A 67 9.20 18.77 10.96
N ASN A 68 8.42 17.74 11.29
CA ASN A 68 7.05 17.56 10.78
C ASN A 68 6.26 18.85 11.00
N PRO A 69 6.02 19.64 9.93
CA PRO A 69 5.41 20.94 10.11
C PRO A 69 4.00 20.73 10.63
N ALA A 70 3.50 21.58 11.52
CA ALA A 70 2.09 21.53 11.89
C ALA A 70 1.24 21.60 10.60
N PHE A 71 0.23 20.74 10.49
CA PHE A 71 -0.70 20.88 9.36
C PHE A 71 -1.47 22.17 9.60
N LYS A 72 -1.28 23.17 8.73
CA LYS A 72 -2.19 24.30 8.68
C LYS A 72 -3.32 23.88 7.77
N ASP A 73 -4.53 23.81 8.30
CA ASP A 73 -5.71 23.49 7.50
C ASP A 73 -5.98 24.65 6.54
N ASN A 74 -5.27 24.60 5.42
CA ASN A 74 -5.30 25.59 4.34
C ASN A 74 -6.10 24.96 3.20
N THR A 75 -7.42 24.98 3.35
CA THR A 75 -8.38 24.42 2.38
C THR A 75 -8.30 25.08 0.99
N ASP A 76 -7.59 26.20 0.86
CA ASP A 76 -7.51 26.98 -0.38
C ASP A 76 -6.70 26.30 -1.51
N LYS A 77 -5.92 25.25 -1.21
CA LYS A 77 -5.03 24.60 -2.20
C LYS A 77 -5.31 23.10 -2.29
N PRO A 78 -5.58 22.58 -3.50
CA PRO A 78 -5.98 21.19 -3.64
C PRO A 78 -4.79 20.24 -3.53
N PHE A 79 -5.05 19.07 -2.95
CA PHE A 79 -4.22 17.88 -3.05
C PHE A 79 -4.93 16.88 -3.98
N ILE A 80 -4.36 16.65 -5.16
CA ILE A 80 -4.96 15.83 -6.20
C ILE A 80 -4.08 14.60 -6.41
N VAL A 81 -4.70 13.42 -6.42
CA VAL A 81 -4.02 12.17 -6.76
C VAL A 81 -4.52 11.66 -8.11
N ILE A 82 -3.60 11.36 -9.01
CA ILE A 82 -3.91 10.74 -10.30
C ILE A 82 -3.67 9.24 -10.21
N ILE A 83 -4.73 8.47 -10.41
CA ILE A 83 -4.72 7.01 -10.36
C ILE A 83 -5.01 6.48 -11.76
N GLY A 84 -4.40 5.35 -12.12
CA GLY A 84 -4.72 4.64 -13.36
C GLY A 84 -3.68 3.61 -13.76
N ASN A 85 -4.01 2.82 -14.79
CA ASN A 85 -3.19 1.68 -15.18
C ASN A 85 -2.02 2.07 -16.11
N HIS A 86 -2.16 3.16 -16.89
CA HIS A 86 -1.15 3.56 -17.86
C HIS A 86 -0.25 4.67 -17.34
N ARG A 87 1.01 4.32 -17.00
CA ARG A 87 1.97 5.22 -16.35
C ARG A 87 2.23 6.50 -17.15
N ALA A 88 2.52 6.39 -18.46
CA ALA A 88 2.88 7.54 -19.30
C ALA A 88 1.73 8.54 -19.44
N THR A 89 0.49 8.05 -19.52
CA THR A 89 -0.70 8.92 -19.58
C THR A 89 -0.89 9.66 -18.27
N ARG A 90 -0.77 8.98 -17.13
CA ARG A 90 -0.88 9.62 -15.82
C ARG A 90 0.18 10.68 -15.59
N GLU A 91 1.40 10.41 -16.03
CA GLU A 91 2.49 11.37 -15.97
C GLU A 91 2.20 12.61 -16.82
N SER A 92 1.80 12.42 -18.08
CA SER A 92 1.45 13.53 -18.98
C SER A 92 0.30 14.38 -18.43
N VAL A 93 -0.78 13.74 -17.98
CA VAL A 93 -1.94 14.43 -17.39
C VAL A 93 -1.55 15.12 -16.08
N GLY A 94 -0.72 14.50 -15.24
CA GLY A 94 -0.32 15.08 -13.97
C GLY A 94 0.60 16.28 -14.10
N ILE A 95 1.53 16.25 -15.06
CA ILE A 95 2.38 17.40 -15.37
C ILE A 95 1.51 18.55 -15.92
N ALA A 96 0.62 18.26 -16.87
CA ALA A 96 -0.28 19.25 -17.44
C ALA A 96 -1.18 19.90 -16.37
N LEU A 97 -1.81 19.08 -15.52
CA LEU A 97 -2.68 19.57 -14.45
C LEU A 97 -1.92 20.40 -13.40
N ALA A 98 -0.73 19.95 -13.00
CA ALA A 98 0.11 20.72 -12.09
C ALA A 98 0.48 22.08 -12.68
N SER A 99 0.81 22.13 -13.99
CA SER A 99 1.09 23.37 -14.70
C SER A 99 -0.11 24.31 -14.72
N MET A 100 -1.32 23.80 -14.99
CA MET A 100 -2.55 24.61 -15.01
C MET A 100 -2.87 25.21 -13.63
N LEU A 101 -2.54 24.49 -12.56
CA LEU A 101 -2.77 24.94 -11.18
C LEU A 101 -1.63 25.82 -10.63
N ASN A 102 -0.56 26.05 -11.42
CA ASN A 102 0.71 26.60 -10.92
C ASN A 102 1.19 25.87 -9.65
N GLY A 103 1.04 24.54 -9.66
CA GLY A 103 1.26 23.65 -8.54
C GLY A 103 2.47 22.75 -8.70
N LYS A 104 2.71 21.93 -7.68
CA LYS A 104 3.80 20.96 -7.64
C LYS A 104 3.33 19.60 -8.16
N TYR A 105 3.95 19.15 -9.25
CA TYR A 105 3.89 17.75 -9.65
C TYR A 105 4.82 16.90 -8.77
N MET A 106 4.31 15.76 -8.30
CA MET A 106 5.03 14.79 -7.48
C MET A 106 4.94 13.40 -8.10
N THR A 107 6.06 12.68 -8.12
CA THR A 107 6.17 11.33 -8.66
C THR A 107 6.09 10.28 -7.56
N TYR A 108 5.70 9.08 -7.98
CA TYR A 108 5.70 7.88 -7.15
C TYR A 108 6.58 6.80 -7.79
N PRO A 109 7.51 6.16 -7.05
CA PRO A 109 7.93 6.44 -5.67
C PRO A 109 8.56 7.82 -5.45
N ALA A 110 8.62 8.25 -4.18
CA ALA A 110 9.17 9.52 -3.75
C ALA A 110 10.63 9.68 -4.23
N PRO A 111 11.02 10.84 -4.78
CA PRO A 111 12.34 11.06 -5.38
C PRO A 111 13.54 10.64 -4.51
N CYS A 112 13.49 10.91 -3.21
CA CYS A 112 14.54 10.53 -2.25
C CYS A 112 14.84 9.01 -2.22
N LEU A 113 13.87 8.18 -2.60
CA LEU A 113 13.93 6.72 -2.55
C LEU A 113 14.07 6.05 -3.93
N GLN A 114 13.95 6.80 -5.04
CA GLN A 114 13.89 6.21 -6.39
C GLN A 114 15.12 5.35 -6.76
N ARG A 115 16.30 5.69 -6.23
CA ARG A 115 17.54 4.92 -6.44
C ARG A 115 17.45 3.44 -6.05
N PHE A 116 16.52 3.06 -5.18
CA PHE A 116 16.38 1.69 -4.71
C PHE A 116 15.41 0.82 -5.54
N ILE A 117 14.63 1.41 -6.45
CA ILE A 117 13.54 0.71 -7.18
C ILE A 117 14.03 -0.55 -7.90
N ASN A 118 15.21 -0.49 -8.50
CA ASN A 118 15.79 -1.59 -9.28
C ASN A 118 16.63 -2.56 -8.44
N GLN A 119 16.87 -2.25 -7.16
CA GLN A 119 17.70 -3.06 -6.27
C GLN A 119 16.89 -4.14 -5.52
N MET A 120 15.57 -3.98 -5.44
CA MET A 120 14.70 -4.92 -4.72
C MET A 120 14.06 -5.93 -5.69
N PRO A 121 14.16 -7.24 -5.42
CA PRO A 121 13.52 -8.25 -6.27
C PRO A 121 11.99 -8.07 -6.31
N LYS A 122 11.39 -8.33 -7.48
CA LYS A 122 9.94 -8.26 -7.67
C LYS A 122 9.21 -9.27 -6.77
N GLY A 123 8.02 -8.92 -6.30
CA GLY A 123 7.17 -9.82 -5.51
C GLY A 123 7.64 -10.09 -4.07
N THR A 124 8.68 -9.39 -3.58
CA THR A 124 9.17 -9.50 -2.20
C THR A 124 8.42 -8.59 -1.23
N MET A 125 8.39 -8.96 0.06
CA MET A 125 7.85 -8.09 1.11
C MET A 125 8.65 -6.79 1.25
N LEU A 126 9.97 -6.85 1.09
CA LEU A 126 10.81 -5.65 1.09
C LEU A 126 10.38 -4.64 0.03
N ARG A 127 10.13 -5.11 -1.21
CA ARG A 127 9.66 -4.24 -2.29
C ARG A 127 8.27 -3.67 -1.99
N ARG A 128 7.37 -4.45 -1.40
CA ARG A 128 6.05 -3.96 -0.97
C ARG A 128 6.17 -2.89 0.12
N ALA A 129 6.93 -3.19 1.19
CA ALA A 129 7.22 -2.26 2.27
C ALA A 129 7.83 -0.95 1.76
N PHE A 130 8.77 -1.02 0.80
CA PHE A 130 9.36 0.16 0.17
C PHE A 130 8.32 1.08 -0.47
N TYR A 131 7.36 0.51 -1.18
CA TYR A 131 6.30 1.27 -1.84
C TYR A 131 5.34 1.92 -0.83
N PHE A 132 5.02 1.23 0.28
CA PHE A 132 4.29 1.85 1.41
C PHE A 132 5.12 2.98 2.06
N LEU A 133 6.43 2.79 2.24
CA LEU A 133 7.31 3.77 2.87
C LEU A 133 7.40 5.04 2.03
N SER A 134 7.43 4.86 0.71
CA SER A 134 7.36 5.93 -0.26
C SER A 134 6.05 6.73 -0.21
N ASN A 135 4.91 6.11 0.14
CA ASN A 135 3.66 6.86 0.36
C ASN A 135 3.79 7.81 1.54
N TYR A 136 4.38 7.37 2.65
CA TYR A 136 4.63 8.25 3.80
C TYR A 136 5.60 9.39 3.48
N ALA A 137 6.67 9.12 2.71
CA ALA A 137 7.57 10.17 2.24
C ALA A 137 6.84 11.20 1.35
N SER A 138 5.98 10.72 0.45
CA SER A 138 5.18 11.58 -0.43
C SER A 138 4.16 12.40 0.37
N ALA A 139 3.52 11.81 1.37
CA ALA A 139 2.58 12.50 2.26
C ALA A 139 3.26 13.65 3.01
N PHE A 140 4.46 13.40 3.55
CA PHE A 140 5.25 14.41 4.25
C PHE A 140 5.62 15.57 3.33
N TYR A 141 6.10 15.28 2.10
CA TYR A 141 6.45 16.34 1.16
C TYR A 141 5.23 17.10 0.64
N ALA A 142 4.11 16.42 0.38
CA ALA A 142 2.85 17.06 0.01
C ALA A 142 2.37 18.02 1.10
N LYS A 143 2.47 17.61 2.37
CA LYS A 143 2.15 18.46 3.52
C LYS A 143 2.96 19.76 3.54
N ILE A 144 4.26 19.68 3.26
CA ILE A 144 5.12 20.87 3.16
C ILE A 144 4.63 21.79 2.03
N GLN A 145 4.34 21.24 0.85
CA GLN A 145 3.88 22.04 -0.29
C GLN A 145 2.54 22.74 -0.01
N LEU A 146 1.58 22.03 0.59
CA LEU A 146 0.29 22.60 0.97
C LEU A 146 0.43 23.72 2.01
N ASN A 147 1.32 23.54 3.00
CA ASN A 147 1.66 24.59 3.98
C ASN A 147 2.30 25.83 3.32
N LEU A 148 3.04 25.65 2.22
CA LEU A 148 3.58 26.72 1.40
C LEU A 148 2.57 27.31 0.39
N ARG A 149 1.30 26.92 0.48
CA ARG A 149 0.21 27.34 -0.43
C ARG A 149 0.41 26.90 -1.88
N ASN A 150 1.14 25.81 -2.13
CA ASN A 150 1.27 25.19 -3.44
C ASN A 150 0.23 24.08 -3.62
N PRO A 151 -0.60 24.10 -4.67
CA PRO A 151 -1.39 22.94 -5.07
C PRO A 151 -0.47 21.75 -5.32
N VAL A 152 -0.93 20.55 -5.01
CA VAL A 152 -0.13 19.33 -5.18
C VAL A 152 -0.87 18.38 -6.10
N VAL A 153 -0.16 17.89 -7.12
CA VAL A 153 -0.62 16.81 -8.00
C VAL A 153 0.33 15.64 -7.86
N LEU A 154 -0.15 14.54 -7.26
CA LEU A 154 0.63 13.35 -7.00
C LEU A 154 0.22 12.22 -7.96
N ASN A 155 1.21 11.65 -8.66
CA ASN A 155 0.99 10.54 -9.57
C ASN A 155 1.05 9.18 -8.83
N GLY A 156 -0.09 8.70 -8.34
CA GLY A 156 -0.21 7.47 -7.57
C GLY A 156 0.02 7.65 -6.07
N TYR A 157 -0.76 6.92 -5.26
CA TYR A 157 -0.69 7.01 -3.80
C TYR A 157 -1.15 5.69 -3.14
N TYR A 158 -1.74 5.75 -1.94
CA TYR A 158 -2.19 4.58 -1.18
C TYR A 158 -3.05 3.60 -1.98
N PHE A 159 -4.01 4.09 -2.78
CA PHE A 159 -4.92 3.23 -3.53
C PHE A 159 -4.21 2.24 -4.45
N GLU A 160 -3.14 2.63 -5.12
CA GLU A 160 -2.44 1.72 -6.05
C GLU A 160 -1.75 0.57 -5.31
N GLN A 161 -1.22 0.84 -4.12
CA GLN A 161 -0.62 -0.19 -3.28
C GLN A 161 -1.66 -1.12 -2.68
N LEU A 162 -2.80 -0.57 -2.24
CA LEU A 162 -3.91 -1.37 -1.73
C LEU A 162 -4.49 -2.28 -2.82
N THR A 163 -4.77 -1.73 -4.02
CA THR A 163 -5.24 -2.53 -5.16
C THR A 163 -4.24 -3.62 -5.53
N PHE A 164 -2.94 -3.32 -5.56
CA PHE A 164 -1.92 -4.33 -5.83
C PHE A 164 -1.87 -5.43 -4.76
N SER A 165 -1.98 -5.08 -3.47
CA SER A 165 -2.04 -6.06 -2.39
C SER A 165 -3.28 -6.94 -2.48
N ILE A 166 -4.46 -6.37 -2.76
CA ILE A 166 -5.72 -7.10 -2.89
C ILE A 166 -5.69 -8.05 -4.09
N VAL A 167 -5.28 -7.58 -5.27
CA VAL A 167 -5.22 -8.43 -6.46
C VAL A 167 -4.30 -9.63 -6.25
N ASN A 168 -3.18 -9.42 -5.55
CA ASN A 168 -2.24 -10.50 -5.24
C ASN A 168 -2.68 -11.43 -4.11
N SER A 169 -3.58 -10.99 -3.22
CA SER A 169 -4.14 -11.85 -2.17
C SER A 169 -5.29 -12.71 -2.69
N SER A 170 -6.08 -12.20 -3.63
CA SER A 170 -7.29 -12.86 -4.14
C SER A 170 -7.02 -13.94 -5.19
N HIS A 171 -5.78 -14.04 -5.69
CA HIS A 171 -5.35 -15.12 -6.57
C HIS A 171 -4.29 -15.96 -5.85
N PRO A 172 -4.62 -17.14 -5.28
CA PRO A 172 -3.58 -18.10 -4.92
C PRO A 172 -2.75 -18.33 -6.18
N ARG A 173 -1.43 -18.16 -6.08
CA ARG A 173 -0.51 -18.36 -7.20
C ARG A 173 -0.69 -19.79 -7.73
N CYS A 174 -1.55 -19.97 -8.72
CA CYS A 174 -1.47 -21.10 -9.61
C CYS A 174 -0.17 -20.89 -10.38
N THR A 175 0.91 -21.49 -9.90
CA THR A 175 2.17 -21.55 -10.62
C THR A 175 1.99 -22.54 -11.78
N SER A 176 1.24 -22.12 -12.79
CA SER A 176 1.37 -22.73 -14.10
C SER A 176 2.77 -22.34 -14.58
N SER A 177 3.72 -23.27 -14.44
CA SER A 177 4.94 -23.23 -15.24
C SER A 177 4.48 -23.19 -16.70
N LEU A 178 4.44 -21.99 -17.28
CA LEU A 178 4.22 -21.82 -18.71
C LEU A 178 5.51 -22.32 -19.37
N ARG A 179 5.66 -23.64 -19.52
CA ARG A 179 6.56 -24.17 -20.52
C ARG A 179 5.97 -23.74 -21.85
N ILE A 180 6.61 -22.75 -22.48
CA ILE A 180 6.47 -22.51 -23.91
C ILE A 180 6.96 -23.81 -24.55
N PHE A 181 6.01 -24.67 -24.96
CA PHE A 181 6.31 -25.86 -25.73
C PHE A 181 6.20 -25.46 -27.20
N SER A 182 7.35 -25.42 -27.87
CA SER A 182 7.44 -25.36 -29.32
C SER A 182 6.65 -26.51 -29.93
N ASP A 183 5.85 -26.23 -30.96
CA ASP A 183 5.31 -27.28 -31.84
C ASP A 183 6.45 -28.17 -32.35
N PRO A 184 6.23 -29.49 -32.38
CA PRO A 184 6.03 -30.10 -33.69
C PRO A 184 4.90 -31.13 -33.69
N THR A 185 4.07 -31.01 -34.72
CA THR A 185 3.33 -32.09 -35.40
C THR A 185 3.59 -33.53 -34.92
N SER A 186 2.58 -34.16 -34.30
CA SER A 186 1.98 -35.45 -34.71
C SER A 186 1.31 -36.21 -33.55
N SER A 187 0.05 -36.60 -33.79
CA SER A 187 -0.68 -37.80 -33.34
C SER A 187 -0.75 -38.22 -31.85
N SER A 188 -2.02 -38.31 -31.41
CA SER A 188 -2.61 -39.28 -30.45
C SER A 188 -2.10 -39.31 -29.00
N SER A 189 -2.94 -38.87 -28.07
CA SER A 189 -3.55 -39.73 -27.05
C SER A 189 -4.32 -38.89 -26.02
N SER A 190 -5.52 -39.36 -25.69
CA SER A 190 -6.41 -38.81 -24.68
C SER A 190 -5.82 -38.96 -23.28
N THR A 191 -5.70 -37.86 -22.52
CA THR A 191 -5.56 -37.94 -21.06
C THR A 191 -6.29 -36.76 -20.42
N SER A 192 -7.35 -37.08 -19.67
CA SER A 192 -8.14 -36.15 -18.87
C SER A 192 -7.24 -35.38 -17.90
N ARG A 193 -7.25 -34.05 -17.97
CA ARG A 193 -6.58 -33.17 -17.00
C ARG A 193 -7.56 -32.79 -15.89
N THR A 194 -7.42 -33.41 -14.74
CA THR A 194 -8.01 -32.92 -13.49
C THR A 194 -7.13 -31.79 -12.98
N SER A 195 -7.63 -30.55 -13.00
CA SER A 195 -6.99 -29.42 -12.30
C SER A 195 -7.24 -29.57 -10.79
N LEU A 196 -6.26 -30.07 -10.04
CA LEU A 196 -6.29 -29.96 -8.57
C LEU A 196 -5.79 -28.58 -8.17
N CYS A 197 -6.72 -27.64 -8.01
CA CYS A 197 -6.56 -26.60 -7.00
C CYS A 197 -6.98 -27.23 -5.66
N SER A 198 -6.03 -27.86 -4.94
CA SER A 198 -6.31 -28.37 -3.61
C SER A 198 -6.46 -27.20 -2.64
N SER A 199 -7.71 -26.92 -2.26
CA SER A 199 -8.03 -26.22 -1.03
C SER A 199 -7.42 -26.98 0.14
N GLY A 200 -6.65 -26.28 0.97
CA GLY A 200 -5.97 -26.84 2.13
C GLY A 200 -6.97 -27.37 3.16
N LEU A 201 -7.22 -28.67 3.14
CA LEU A 201 -7.67 -29.44 4.30
C LEU A 201 -6.43 -30.03 4.97
N ARG A 202 -6.30 -29.79 6.29
CA ARG A 202 -5.20 -30.26 7.15
C ARG A 202 -4.99 -31.77 7.00
N PRO A 203 -3.76 -32.28 6.82
CA PRO A 203 -3.49 -33.71 6.98
C PRO A 203 -3.52 -34.08 8.47
N GLY A 204 -4.34 -35.06 8.79
CA GLY A 204 -4.46 -35.67 10.10
C GLY A 204 -3.18 -36.39 10.55
N ILE A 205 -3.09 -36.54 11.87
CA ILE A 205 -2.08 -37.30 12.61
C ILE A 205 -2.10 -38.77 12.12
N PRO A 206 -0.96 -39.36 11.70
CA PRO A 206 -0.91 -40.79 11.44
C PRO A 206 -0.71 -41.59 12.73
N TYR A 207 -1.64 -42.51 12.96
CA TYR A 207 -1.57 -43.65 13.88
C TYR A 207 -0.33 -44.51 13.56
N THR A 208 0.54 -44.77 14.54
CA THR A 208 1.58 -45.80 14.43
C THR A 208 1.03 -47.12 14.99
N GLY A 209 0.64 -48.02 14.08
CA GLY A 209 0.32 -49.41 14.40
C GLY A 209 1.60 -50.25 14.55
N ASN A 210 1.75 -50.85 15.72
CA ASN A 210 2.85 -51.73 16.10
C ASN A 210 2.60 -53.14 15.50
N ARG A 211 3.58 -53.69 14.76
CA ARG A 211 3.64 -55.13 14.45
C ARG A 211 5.09 -55.57 14.54
N GLY A 212 5.36 -56.39 15.55
CA GLY A 212 6.65 -57.03 15.75
C GLY A 212 6.95 -58.11 14.71
N ARG A 213 8.25 -58.33 14.53
CA ARG A 213 8.92 -59.63 14.58
C ARG A 213 10.36 -59.37 14.99
#